data_AF-J9B2K5-F1
#
_entry.id   AF-J9B2K5-F1
#
_cell.length_a   1.000
_cell.length_b   1.000
_cell.length_c   1.000
_cell.angle_alpha   90.00
_cell.angle_beta   90.00
_cell.angle_gamma   90.00
#
_symmetry.space_group_name_H-M   'P 1'
#
loop_
_entity.id
_entity.type
_entity.pdbx_description
1 polymer ?
#
loop_
_entity_poly.entity_id
_entity_poly.type
_entity_poly.pdbx_seq_one_letter_code
_entity_poly.pdbx_strand_id
1 'polypeptide(L)'
;MLNLILQIIDIPNENPYEKLSNAFFLLYGCLPPDKITTIQSLISITQNLAKVQRENQLNGRKAIRHLRRFFTVEYKELTDERTKLEKTRADMDRMKHEVKIANTTEKIEKYAILYEQAVEEFDGQARRTIVLLNQLPKIKTIHLV
;
A
#
# COMPACT_ATOMS: atom_id res chain seq x y z
N MET A 1 -11.18 -3.86 9.77
CA MET A 1 -10.42 -4.09 8.51
C MET A 1 -9.74 -5.46 8.40
N LEU A 2 -9.46 -6.19 9.49
CA LEU A 2 -8.88 -7.56 9.41
C LEU A 2 -9.83 -8.61 8.79
N ASN A 3 -11.15 -8.44 8.91
CA ASN A 3 -12.14 -9.41 8.42
C ASN A 3 -12.41 -9.38 6.90
N LEU A 4 -11.97 -8.36 6.15
CA LEU A 4 -12.19 -8.30 4.69
C LEU A 4 -11.20 -9.16 3.88
N ILE A 5 -10.07 -9.56 4.48
CA ILE A 5 -8.99 -10.27 3.78
C ILE A 5 -9.27 -11.78 3.65
N LEU A 6 -10.11 -12.33 4.53
CA LEU A 6 -10.56 -13.72 4.48
C LEU A 6 -11.56 -14.00 3.33
N GLN A 7 -12.08 -12.96 2.66
CA GLN A 7 -13.14 -13.09 1.67
C GLN A 7 -12.69 -12.98 0.21
N ILE A 8 -11.40 -12.78 -0.07
CA ILE A 8 -10.93 -12.59 -1.46
C ILE A 8 -10.73 -13.92 -2.17
N ILE A 9 -10.25 -14.94 -1.45
CA ILE A 9 -10.04 -16.28 -2.01
C ILE A 9 -11.17 -17.17 -1.52
N ASP A 10 -11.93 -17.73 -2.45
CA ASP A 10 -12.94 -18.72 -2.12
C ASP A 10 -12.26 -20.00 -1.60
N ILE A 11 -12.83 -20.59 -0.56
CA ILE A 11 -12.48 -21.93 -0.09
C ILE A 11 -12.61 -22.91 -1.28
N PRO A 12 -11.81 -23.99 -1.36
CA PRO A 12 -12.01 -25.05 -2.35
C PRO A 12 -13.47 -25.50 -2.43
N ASN A 13 -14.03 -25.60 -3.64
CA ASN A 13 -15.43 -25.91 -3.93
C ASN A 13 -16.48 -24.88 -3.46
N GLU A 14 -16.05 -23.77 -2.85
CA GLU A 14 -16.95 -22.67 -2.50
C GLU A 14 -17.06 -21.62 -3.60
N ASN A 15 -16.15 -21.65 -4.58
CA ASN A 15 -16.21 -20.77 -5.75
C ASN A 15 -17.50 -21.03 -6.55
N PRO A 16 -18.23 -19.99 -6.96
CA PRO A 16 -19.53 -20.15 -7.62
C PRO A 16 -19.46 -20.94 -8.92
N TYR A 17 -18.38 -20.82 -9.69
CA TYR A 17 -18.22 -21.57 -10.94
C TYR A 17 -17.81 -23.03 -10.70
N GLU A 18 -17.11 -23.33 -9.61
CA GLU A 18 -16.85 -24.72 -9.19
C GLU A 18 -18.14 -25.40 -8.76
N LYS A 19 -18.96 -24.72 -7.94
CA LYS A 19 -20.30 -25.23 -7.56
C LYS A 19 -21.18 -25.47 -8.78
N LEU A 20 -21.18 -24.53 -9.72
CA LEU A 20 -21.97 -24.65 -10.95
C LEU A 20 -21.47 -25.79 -11.84
N SER A 21 -20.16 -25.97 -11.98
CA SER A 21 -19.58 -27.09 -12.71
C SER A 21 -19.94 -28.44 -12.08
N ASN A 22 -19.84 -28.55 -10.75
CA ASN A 22 -20.23 -29.74 -10.02
C ASN A 22 -21.73 -30.03 -10.20
N ALA A 23 -22.59 -29.01 -10.18
CA ALA A 23 -24.02 -29.17 -10.43
C ALA A 23 -24.30 -29.67 -11.86
N PHE A 24 -23.61 -29.15 -12.87
CA PHE A 24 -23.74 -29.64 -14.25
C PHE A 24 -23.24 -31.07 -14.41
N PHE A 25 -22.17 -31.45 -13.69
CA PHE A 25 -21.69 -32.82 -13.68
C PHE A 25 -22.70 -33.79 -13.05
N LEU A 26 -23.38 -33.39 -11.97
CA LEU A 26 -24.47 -34.18 -11.38
C LEU A 26 -25.66 -34.31 -12.33
N LEU A 27 -25.98 -33.23 -13.07
CA LEU A 27 -27.09 -33.22 -14.03
C LEU A 27 -26.80 -34.09 -15.26
N TYR A 28 -25.53 -34.29 -15.62
CA TYR A 28 -25.10 -35.06 -16.80
C TYR A 28 -25.80 -36.42 -16.93
N GLY A 29 -25.91 -37.16 -15.82
CA GLY A 29 -26.51 -38.50 -15.78
C GLY A 29 -28.04 -38.53 -15.90
N CYS A 30 -28.71 -37.37 -15.81
CA CYS A 30 -30.16 -37.24 -15.85
C CYS A 30 -30.69 -36.68 -17.18
N LEU A 31 -29.81 -36.34 -18.13
CA LEU A 31 -30.17 -35.68 -19.37
C LEU A 31 -30.33 -36.66 -20.54
N PRO A 32 -31.22 -36.35 -21.51
CA PRO A 32 -31.37 -37.15 -22.70
C PRO A 32 -30.12 -37.06 -23.61
N PRO A 33 -29.87 -38.06 -24.48
CA PRO A 33 -28.63 -38.15 -25.27
C PRO A 33 -28.33 -36.93 -26.15
N ASP A 34 -29.36 -36.24 -26.65
CA ASP A 34 -29.23 -35.05 -27.50
C ASP A 34 -28.72 -33.81 -26.76
N LYS A 35 -28.72 -33.82 -25.42
CA LYS A 35 -28.24 -32.71 -24.56
C LYS A 35 -26.85 -32.96 -23.96
N ILE A 36 -26.31 -34.17 -24.10
CA ILE A 36 -25.03 -34.58 -23.51
C ILE A 36 -23.87 -33.66 -23.92
N THR A 37 -23.80 -33.30 -25.21
CA THR A 37 -22.74 -32.43 -25.73
C THR A 37 -22.84 -31.01 -25.19
N THR A 38 -24.06 -30.48 -25.03
CA THR A 38 -24.31 -29.16 -24.46
C THR A 38 -23.88 -29.10 -23.00
N ILE A 39 -24.26 -30.08 -22.18
CA ILE A 39 -23.89 -30.08 -20.75
C ILE A 39 -22.38 -30.27 -20.55
N GLN A 40 -21.71 -31.07 -21.38
CA GLN A 40 -20.25 -31.20 -21.36
C GLN A 40 -19.55 -29.88 -21.68
N SER A 41 -20.06 -29.13 -22.65
CA SER A 41 -19.55 -27.78 -22.96
C SER A 41 -19.72 -26.84 -21.77
N LEU A 42 -20.89 -26.84 -21.12
CA LEU A 42 -21.15 -26.01 -19.93
C LEU A 42 -20.23 -26.37 -18.75
N ILE A 43 -19.96 -27.66 -18.52
CA ILE A 43 -19.01 -28.13 -17.50
C ILE A 43 -17.61 -27.56 -17.79
N SER A 44 -17.13 -27.69 -19.03
CA SER A 44 -15.82 -27.19 -19.44
C SER A 44 -15.70 -25.66 -19.30
N ILE A 45 -16.71 -24.91 -19.75
CA ILE A 45 -16.75 -23.45 -19.63
C ILE A 45 -16.69 -23.02 -18.17
N THR A 46 -17.49 -23.65 -17.31
CA THR A 46 -17.53 -23.31 -15.88
C THR A 46 -16.25 -23.67 -15.14
N GLN A 47 -15.58 -24.78 -15.49
CA GLN A 47 -14.25 -25.10 -14.96
C GLN A 47 -13.21 -24.04 -15.37
N ASN A 48 -13.25 -23.58 -16.61
CA ASN A 48 -12.35 -22.52 -17.06
C ASN A 48 -12.63 -21.19 -16.35
N LEU A 49 -13.90 -20.83 -16.15
CA LEU A 49 -14.29 -19.65 -15.38
C LEU A 49 -13.82 -19.73 -13.92
N ALA A 50 -13.96 -20.89 -13.28
CA ALA A 50 -13.45 -21.13 -11.93
C ALA A 50 -11.95 -20.91 -11.85
N LYS A 51 -11.18 -21.47 -12.79
CA LYS A 51 -9.73 -21.31 -12.86
C LYS A 51 -9.33 -19.84 -13.00
N VAL A 52 -9.90 -19.14 -13.98
CA VAL A 52 -9.62 -17.72 -14.22
C VAL A 52 -9.99 -16.87 -13.00
N GLN A 53 -11.13 -17.14 -12.36
CA GLN A 53 -11.53 -16.42 -11.15
C GLN A 53 -10.54 -16.64 -10.00
N ARG A 54 -10.08 -17.88 -9.76
CA ARG A 54 -9.08 -18.17 -8.72
C ARG A 54 -7.77 -17.44 -8.96
N GLU A 55 -7.28 -17.45 -10.20
CA GLU A 55 -6.07 -16.70 -10.57
C GLU A 55 -6.25 -15.20 -10.30
N ASN A 56 -7.42 -14.64 -10.66
CA ASN A 56 -7.72 -13.24 -10.40
C ASN A 56 -7.81 -12.91 -8.90
N GLN A 57 -8.41 -13.79 -8.08
CA GLN A 57 -8.47 -13.64 -6.62
C GLN A 57 -7.07 -13.66 -5.99
N LEU A 58 -6.19 -14.56 -6.45
CA LEU A 58 -4.80 -14.63 -6.01
C LEU A 58 -4.03 -13.35 -6.36
N ASN A 59 -4.18 -12.86 -7.59
CA ASN A 59 -3.58 -11.61 -8.05
C ASN A 59 -4.11 -10.40 -7.26
N GLY A 60 -5.42 -10.33 -7.01
CA GLY A 60 -6.02 -9.30 -6.18
C GLY A 60 -5.50 -9.31 -4.73
N ARG A 61 -5.38 -10.50 -4.12
CA ARG A 61 -4.78 -10.65 -2.78
C ARG A 61 -3.32 -10.20 -2.76
N LYS A 62 -2.55 -10.52 -3.81
CA LYS A 62 -1.17 -10.08 -3.96
C LYS A 62 -1.11 -8.55 -4.02
N ALA A 63 -1.87 -7.91 -4.92
CA ALA A 63 -1.92 -6.45 -5.05
C ALA A 63 -2.27 -5.76 -3.72
N ILE A 64 -3.29 -6.24 -3.00
CA ILE A 64 -3.69 -5.69 -1.70
C ILE A 64 -2.57 -5.85 -0.66
N ARG A 65 -1.86 -6.99 -0.66
CA ARG A 65 -0.70 -7.18 0.23
C ARG A 65 0.39 -6.15 -0.05
N HIS A 66 0.71 -5.89 -1.32
CA HIS A 66 1.72 -4.90 -1.70
C HIS A 66 1.30 -3.49 -1.30
N LEU A 67 0.04 -3.10 -1.56
CA LEU A 67 -0.51 -1.81 -1.12
C LEU A 67 -0.44 -1.65 0.40
N ARG A 68 -0.85 -2.68 1.15
CA ARG A 68 -0.82 -2.63 2.61
C ARG A 68 0.60 -2.43 3.12
N ARG A 69 1.56 -3.20 2.59
CA ARG A 69 2.97 -3.06 2.96
C ARG A 69 3.44 -1.61 2.77
N PHE A 70 3.23 -1.08 1.56
CA PHE A 70 3.54 0.31 1.20
C PHE A 70 3.01 1.31 2.24
N PHE A 71 1.72 1.23 2.58
CA PHE A 71 1.12 2.15 3.56
C PHE A 71 1.69 1.99 4.97
N THR A 72 1.94 0.75 5.40
CA THR A 72 2.34 0.46 6.79
C THR A 72 3.81 0.70 7.08
N VAL A 73 4.67 0.63 6.06
CA VAL A 73 6.12 0.72 6.23
C VAL A 73 6.64 1.96 5.50
N GLU A 74 6.66 1.93 4.18
CA GLU A 74 7.37 2.92 3.36
C GLU A 74 6.71 4.31 3.42
N TYR A 75 5.38 4.37 3.30
CA TYR A 75 4.63 5.62 3.39
C TYR A 75 4.61 6.19 4.82
N LYS A 76 4.52 5.31 5.82
CA LYS A 76 4.57 5.71 7.22
C LYS A 76 5.91 6.36 7.56
N GLU A 77 7.02 5.73 7.17
CA GLU A 77 8.37 6.28 7.38
C GLU A 77 8.54 7.66 6.74
N LEU A 78 8.12 7.82 5.48
CA LEU A 78 8.16 9.13 4.81
C LEU A 78 7.32 10.18 5.54
N THR A 79 6.14 9.80 6.02
CA THR A 79 5.24 10.71 6.73
C THR A 79 5.84 11.12 8.08
N ASP A 80 6.43 10.18 8.82
CA ASP A 80 7.10 10.44 10.10
C ASP A 80 8.29 11.40 9.92
N GLU A 81 9.13 11.18 8.90
CA GLU A 81 10.27 12.08 8.60
C GLU A 81 9.81 13.46 8.11
N ARG A 82 8.71 13.53 7.35
CA ARG A 82 8.09 14.80 6.96
C ARG A 82 7.57 15.58 8.17
N THR A 83 6.90 14.91 9.11
CA THR A 83 6.43 15.55 10.35
C THR A 83 7.59 16.10 11.18
N LYS A 84 8.70 15.37 11.27
CA LYS A 84 9.93 15.87 11.92
C LYS A 84 10.49 17.09 11.18
N LEU A 85 10.51 17.08 9.86
CA LEU A 85 10.97 18.21 9.04
C LEU A 85 10.12 19.47 9.27
N GLU A 86 8.80 19.32 9.36
CA GLU A 86 7.91 20.45 9.68
C GLU A 86 8.19 21.03 11.07
N LYS A 87 8.51 20.16 12.05
CA LYS A 87 8.87 20.58 13.40
C LYS A 87 10.21 21.34 13.43
N THR A 88 11.25 20.81 12.80
CA THR A 88 12.58 21.47 12.77
C THR A 88 12.53 22.78 11.99
N ARG A 89 11.73 22.85 10.91
CA ARG A 89 11.48 24.12 10.20
C ARG A 89 10.85 25.17 11.11
N ALA A 90 9.80 24.79 11.84
CA ALA A 90 9.11 25.71 12.74
C ALA A 90 10.01 26.21 13.89
N ASP A 91 10.93 25.36 14.37
CA ASP A 91 11.90 25.75 15.39
C ASP A 91 12.98 26.70 14.83
N MET A 92 13.52 26.39 13.66
CA MET A 92 14.44 27.27 12.93
C MET A 92 13.82 28.65 12.68
N ASP A 93 12.57 28.71 12.20
CA ASP A 93 11.86 29.97 11.98
C ASP A 93 11.66 30.76 13.27
N ARG A 94 11.40 30.07 14.39
CA ARG A 94 11.29 30.68 15.71
C ARG A 94 12.63 31.26 16.17
N MET A 95 13.72 30.51 16.07
CA MET A 95 15.05 31.00 16.46
C MET A 95 15.49 32.18 15.60
N LYS A 96 15.20 32.15 14.30
CA LYS A 96 15.41 33.29 13.39
C LYS A 96 14.66 34.53 13.86
N HIS A 97 13.43 34.37 14.33
CA HIS A 97 12.63 35.46 14.86
C HIS A 97 13.24 36.04 16.15
N GLU A 98 13.67 35.18 17.08
CA GLU A 98 14.33 35.60 18.33
C GLU A 98 15.60 36.44 18.08
N VAL A 99 16.44 36.02 17.12
CA VAL A 99 17.61 36.81 16.68
C VAL A 99 17.19 38.20 16.19
N LYS A 100 16.10 38.27 15.41
CA LYS A 100 15.64 39.52 14.81
C LYS A 100 15.08 40.51 15.84
N ILE A 101 14.45 40.03 16.91
CA ILE A 101 13.84 40.89 17.95
C ILE A 101 14.79 41.18 19.12
N ALA A 102 15.92 40.47 19.22
CA ALA A 102 16.90 40.68 20.27
C ALA A 102 17.49 42.10 20.19
N ASN A 103 17.52 42.77 21.35
CA ASN A 103 17.87 44.19 21.49
C ASN A 103 19.16 44.43 22.27
N THR A 104 19.85 43.36 22.67
CA THR A 104 21.12 43.41 23.40
C THR A 104 22.10 42.46 22.74
N THR A 105 23.38 42.84 22.70
CA THR A 105 24.44 42.06 22.04
C THR A 105 24.51 40.63 22.58
N GLU A 106 24.43 40.46 23.91
CA GLU A 106 24.43 39.15 24.57
C GLU A 106 23.27 38.25 24.11
N LYS A 107 22.05 38.80 23.98
CA LYS A 107 20.90 38.04 23.48
C LYS A 107 21.06 37.71 21.99
N ILE A 108 21.58 38.64 21.19
CA ILE A 108 21.82 38.40 19.76
C ILE A 108 22.80 37.23 19.59
N GLU A 109 23.93 37.24 20.30
CA GLU A 109 24.92 36.15 20.25
C GLU A 109 24.33 34.81 20.69
N LYS A 110 23.62 34.79 21.82
CA LYS A 110 22.97 33.58 22.32
C LYS A 110 21.98 33.00 21.30
N TYR A 111 21.10 33.82 20.74
CA TYR A 111 20.10 33.34 19.78
C TYR A 111 20.70 33.02 18.41
N ALA A 112 21.80 33.68 18.00
CA ALA A 112 22.51 33.35 16.77
C ALA A 112 23.06 31.92 16.83
N ILE A 113 23.68 31.53 17.96
CA ILE A 113 24.17 30.16 18.18
C ILE A 113 23.01 29.15 18.13
N LEU A 114 21.88 29.44 18.79
CA LEU A 114 20.71 28.56 18.75
C LEU A 114 20.09 28.46 17.35
N TYR A 115 20.10 29.56 16.59
CA TYR A 115 19.65 29.55 15.21
C TYR A 115 20.56 28.71 14.31
N GLU A 116 21.88 28.80 14.44
CA GLU A 116 22.83 27.95 13.71
C GLU A 116 22.60 26.47 13.99
N GLN A 117 22.38 26.09 15.26
CA GLN A 117 22.03 24.72 15.63
C GLN A 117 20.71 24.27 14.99
N ALA A 118 19.68 25.11 15.00
CA ALA A 118 18.38 24.80 14.40
C ALA A 118 18.47 24.67 12.86
N VAL A 119 19.33 25.45 12.20
CA VAL A 119 19.63 25.32 10.77
C VAL A 119 20.28 23.98 10.48
N GLU A 120 21.29 23.58 11.26
CA GLU A 120 21.97 22.29 11.08
C GLU A 120 21.00 21.10 11.25
N GLU A 121 20.12 21.17 12.25
CA GLU A 121 19.10 20.14 12.49
C GLU A 121 18.07 20.09 11.34
N PHE A 122 17.59 21.25 10.88
CA PHE A 122 16.70 21.34 9.72
C PHE A 122 17.34 20.74 8.46
N ASP A 123 18.57 21.12 8.14
CA ASP A 123 19.30 20.62 6.97
C ASP A 123 19.53 19.11 7.06
N GLY A 124 19.89 18.62 8.26
CA GLY A 124 20.03 17.19 8.53
C GLY A 124 18.72 16.43 8.27
N GLN A 125 17.59 16.96 8.73
CA GLN A 125 16.29 16.35 8.55
C GLN A 125 15.78 16.45 7.09
N ALA A 126 16.08 17.55 6.40
CA ALA A 126 15.75 17.76 5.00
C ALA A 126 16.47 16.73 4.11
N ARG A 127 17.78 16.49 4.36
CA ARG A 127 18.55 15.45 3.65
C ARG A 127 17.94 14.06 3.81
N ARG A 128 17.55 13.66 5.02
CA ARG A 128 16.87 12.36 5.27
C ARG A 128 15.58 12.25 4.47
N THR A 129 14.75 13.29 4.51
CA THR A 129 13.47 13.33 3.81
C THR A 129 13.65 13.25 2.28
N ILE A 130 14.62 13.97 1.72
CA ILE A 130 14.95 13.92 0.29
C ILE A 130 15.41 12.52 -0.14
N VAL A 131 16.22 11.83 0.67
CA VAL A 131 16.64 10.46 0.38
C VAL A 131 15.43 9.53 0.25
N LEU A 132 14.47 9.62 1.17
CA LEU A 132 13.24 8.81 1.11
C LEU A 132 12.39 9.15 -0.12
N LEU A 133 12.23 10.44 -0.45
CA LEU A 133 11.51 10.87 -1.65
C LEU A 133 12.14 10.30 -2.93
N ASN A 134 13.47 10.32 -3.02
CA ASN A 134 14.21 9.77 -4.16
C ASN A 134 14.11 8.24 -4.27
N GLN A 135 13.78 7.54 -3.19
CA GLN A 135 13.55 6.10 -3.20
C GLN A 135 12.15 5.71 -3.69
N LEU A 136 11.17 6.62 -3.68
CA LEU A 136 9.78 6.33 -4.05
C LEU A 136 9.61 5.68 -5.44
N PRO A 137 10.33 6.10 -6.51
CA PRO A 137 10.23 5.42 -7.80
C PRO A 137 10.67 3.95 -7.74
N LYS A 138 11.73 3.65 -6.97
CA LYS A 138 12.22 2.27 -6.76
C LYS A 138 11.25 1.46 -5.90
N ILE A 139 10.65 2.07 -4.88
CA ILE A 139 9.62 1.42 -4.06
C ILE A 139 8.40 1.08 -4.92
N LYS A 140 7.96 1.99 -5.80
CA LYS A 140 6.87 1.75 -6.74
C LYS A 140 7.11 0.49 -7.58
N THR A 141 8.31 0.29 -8.13
CA THR A 141 8.60 -0.90 -8.94
C THR A 141 8.53 -2.19 -8.12
N ILE A 142 8.95 -2.19 -6.85
CA ILE A 142 8.84 -3.35 -5.94
C ILE A 142 7.37 -3.74 -5.70
N HIS A 143 6.45 -2.78 -5.68
CA HIS A 143 5.02 -3.03 -5.42
C HIS A 143 4.19 -3.31 -6.68
N LEU A 144 4.76 -3.13 -7.89
CA LEU A 144 4.11 -3.47 -9.15
C LEU A 144 4.23 -4.96 -9.53
N VAL A 145 5.06 -5.72 -8.83
CA VAL A 145 5.32 -7.16 -9.07
C VAL A 145 4.26 -8.02 -8.42
#